data_AF-A0A958PGT7-F1
#
_entry.id   AF-A0A958PGT7-F1
#
_cell.length_a   1.000
_cell.length_b   1.000
_cell.length_c   1.000
_cell.angle_alpha   90.00
_cell.angle_beta   90.00
_cell.angle_gamma   90.00
#
_symmetry.space_group_name_H-M   'P 1'
#
loop_
_entity.id
_entity.type
_entity.pdbx_description
1 polymer ?
#
loop_
_entity_poly.entity_id
_entity_poly.type
_entity_poly.pdbx_seq_one_letter_code
_entity_poly.pdbx_strand_id
1 'polypeptide(L)'
;MFRTWGVAVLAWLLAGPVPLIAGNESGNGGDVVYCEATRATATLLDYFEASVLTPQLAYDLGEADLAPIEKAKIAVKRLERVDPQRAARYLAQVEDFESNVRWVRGVELPDIPDSGYVPIDPVHCKIKQIAIRKPPLSPEHRLYTINEDLHDLLDNDNRAGLMLHEIVYGELFDRGQKNSIKARYFTALISSSYLDTLSQADYDTRLAIVLEESPLPGDTVAFASDSYHYVVRAFDCFELDLTTLLKSVGSGALSWSVLNKPSFLTENAGVVRACPSRADVGSYSMQLAVKQNDQGALARLNLEVVAENSPPLWTQDPIVLPPGACAGEPVTMNLAEFASDIEGDPLLFRKISGPAWIVIGANGVLSGTPSLADVGTFRVQVVATDGQGLSSQATLFGEIHEGCR
;
A
#
# COMPACT_ATOMS: atom_id res chain seq x y z
N MET A 1 43.49 -44.55 -28.67
CA MET A 1 43.23 -43.46 -29.64
C MET A 1 41.72 -43.37 -29.76
N PHE A 2 40.98 -42.36 -29.32
CA PHE A 2 41.26 -40.94 -29.15
C PHE A 2 40.56 -40.39 -27.89
N ARG A 3 41.22 -39.42 -27.27
CA ARG A 3 40.73 -38.48 -26.25
C ARG A 3 40.02 -37.33 -26.97
N THR A 4 38.88 -36.86 -26.46
CA THR A 4 38.48 -35.45 -26.61
C THR A 4 37.81 -34.97 -25.31
N TRP A 5 38.38 -33.87 -24.81
CA TRP A 5 37.92 -32.95 -23.77
C TRP A 5 36.73 -32.15 -24.36
N GLY A 6 35.72 -31.61 -23.69
CA GLY A 6 35.50 -31.19 -22.31
C GLY A 6 34.88 -29.80 -22.39
N VAL A 7 33.69 -29.55 -21.82
CA VAL A 7 33.27 -28.23 -21.30
C VAL A 7 32.29 -28.48 -20.15
N ALA A 8 32.73 -28.19 -18.94
CA ALA A 8 31.88 -28.03 -17.78
C ALA A 8 31.44 -26.56 -17.70
N VAL A 9 30.13 -26.32 -17.66
CA VAL A 9 29.58 -25.02 -17.27
C VAL A 9 29.26 -25.11 -15.78
N LEU A 10 30.13 -24.53 -14.96
CA LEU A 10 29.86 -24.31 -13.53
C LEU A 10 28.88 -23.12 -13.42
N ALA A 11 27.61 -23.42 -13.13
CA ALA A 11 26.70 -22.43 -12.58
C ALA A 11 26.86 -22.43 -11.05
N TRP A 12 27.50 -21.38 -10.52
CA TRP A 12 27.52 -21.11 -9.08
C TRP A 12 26.12 -20.65 -8.64
N LEU A 13 25.29 -21.58 -8.17
CA LEU A 13 24.17 -21.28 -7.29
C LEU A 13 24.67 -21.38 -5.85
N LEU A 14 25.16 -20.26 -5.31
CA LEU A 14 25.25 -20.09 -3.85
C LEU A 14 23.85 -19.77 -3.32
N ALA A 15 23.00 -20.78 -3.23
CA ALA A 15 21.92 -20.78 -2.26
C ALA A 15 22.47 -21.49 -1.02
N GLY A 16 22.92 -20.71 -0.04
CA GLY A 16 23.20 -21.27 1.28
C GLY A 16 21.91 -21.93 1.83
N PRO A 17 22.02 -23.04 2.56
CA PRO A 17 20.85 -23.64 3.17
C PRO A 17 20.34 -22.68 4.27
N VAL A 18 19.17 -22.09 4.07
CA VAL A 18 18.37 -21.58 5.20
C VAL A 18 17.83 -22.83 5.89
N PRO A 19 18.23 -23.14 7.13
CA PRO A 19 17.64 -24.26 7.85
C PRO A 19 16.21 -23.86 8.25
N LEU A 20 15.25 -24.21 7.40
CA LEU A 20 13.83 -24.24 7.76
C LEU A 20 13.67 -25.26 8.88
N ILE A 21 13.22 -24.80 10.05
CA ILE A 21 12.74 -25.70 11.11
C ILE A 21 11.42 -26.28 10.59
N ALA A 22 11.49 -27.42 9.93
CA ALA A 22 10.34 -28.18 9.47
C ALA A 22 9.77 -28.98 10.65
N GLY A 23 8.77 -28.40 11.32
CA GLY A 23 7.84 -29.09 12.19
C GLY A 23 6.43 -28.58 11.92
N ASN A 24 5.41 -29.44 12.02
CA ASN A 24 4.01 -28.98 12.09
C ASN A 24 3.87 -28.17 13.39
N GLU A 25 4.13 -26.87 13.33
CA GLU A 25 4.17 -25.98 14.48
C GLU A 25 2.79 -25.38 14.73
N SER A 26 1.95 -26.11 15.47
CA SER A 26 0.75 -25.55 16.06
C SER A 26 1.11 -24.89 17.40
N GLY A 27 1.53 -23.63 17.34
CA GLY A 27 1.75 -22.80 18.52
C GLY A 27 2.04 -21.37 18.10
N ASN A 28 1.14 -20.44 18.40
CA ASN A 28 1.34 -19.04 18.05
C ASN A 28 2.38 -18.37 18.96
N GLY A 29 2.92 -17.23 18.55
CA GLY A 29 3.77 -16.39 19.38
C GLY A 29 3.83 -14.97 18.83
N GLY A 30 4.66 -14.12 19.45
CA GLY A 30 4.74 -12.70 19.12
C GLY A 30 5.24 -12.40 17.71
N ASP A 31 4.76 -11.28 17.19
CA ASP A 31 5.14 -10.68 15.91
C ASP A 31 5.79 -9.32 16.09
N VAL A 32 6.59 -8.90 15.11
CA VAL A 32 7.11 -7.54 15.01
C VAL A 32 6.82 -6.93 13.64
N VAL A 33 6.56 -5.62 13.61
CA VAL A 33 6.69 -4.82 12.40
C VAL A 33 8.16 -4.50 12.21
N TYR A 34 8.76 -5.14 11.23
CA TYR A 34 10.16 -4.98 10.84
C TYR A 34 10.25 -4.08 9.60
N CYS A 35 10.98 -2.97 9.70
CA CYS A 35 11.14 -2.02 8.61
C CYS A 35 12.59 -1.91 8.15
N GLU A 36 12.83 -2.19 6.87
CA GLU A 36 14.11 -2.00 6.17
C GLU A 36 14.15 -0.59 5.54
N ALA A 37 14.52 0.40 6.35
CA ALA A 37 14.89 1.73 5.89
C ALA A 37 16.43 1.88 5.84
N THR A 38 16.97 3.09 6.06
CA THR A 38 18.42 3.32 6.18
C THR A 38 19.04 2.64 7.41
N ARG A 39 18.22 2.31 8.42
CA ARG A 39 18.55 1.47 9.56
C ARG A 39 17.36 0.57 9.84
N ALA A 40 17.61 -0.72 10.03
CA ALA A 40 16.56 -1.66 10.40
C ALA A 40 15.98 -1.32 11.79
N THR A 41 14.67 -1.33 11.89
CA THR A 41 13.94 -1.18 13.17
C THR A 41 12.92 -2.30 13.31
N ALA A 42 12.61 -2.65 14.55
CA ALA A 42 11.53 -3.57 14.88
C ALA A 42 10.66 -2.95 15.98
N THR A 43 9.34 -3.07 15.83
CA THR A 43 8.34 -2.69 16.84
C THR A 43 7.48 -3.90 17.09
N LEU A 44 7.21 -4.23 18.35
CA LEU A 44 6.26 -5.29 18.71
C LEU A 44 4.91 -5.01 18.06
N LEU A 45 4.34 -6.01 17.39
CA LEU A 45 3.09 -5.84 16.66
C LEU A 45 2.01 -5.29 17.60
N ASP A 46 1.87 -5.84 18.81
CA ASP A 46 0.92 -5.40 19.86
C ASP A 46 0.88 -3.88 20.04
N TYR A 47 2.05 -3.25 20.14
CA TYR A 47 2.20 -1.81 20.36
C TYR A 47 2.02 -1.02 19.07
N PHE A 48 2.48 -1.57 17.95
CA PHE A 48 2.22 -0.99 16.64
C PHE A 48 0.71 -0.94 16.35
N GLU A 49 0.00 -2.05 16.52
CA GLU A 49 -1.45 -2.15 16.37
C GLU A 49 -2.16 -1.18 17.31
N ALA A 50 -1.73 -1.09 18.58
CA ALA A 50 -2.29 -0.14 19.53
C ALA A 50 -2.11 1.32 19.06
N SER A 51 -0.92 1.68 18.57
CA SER A 51 -0.62 3.04 18.10
C SER A 51 -1.48 3.46 16.90
N VAL A 52 -1.87 2.51 16.06
CA VAL A 52 -2.64 2.74 14.83
C VAL A 52 -4.15 2.60 15.05
N LEU A 53 -4.58 1.57 15.76
CA LEU A 53 -5.99 1.15 15.84
C LEU A 53 -6.71 1.59 17.11
N THR A 54 -5.97 1.81 18.19
CA THR A 54 -6.53 2.18 19.50
C THR A 54 -5.56 3.10 20.24
N PRO A 55 -5.34 4.35 19.77
CA PRO A 55 -4.31 5.24 20.31
C PRO A 55 -4.45 5.49 21.82
N GLN A 56 -5.64 5.33 22.40
CA GLN A 56 -5.82 5.38 23.86
C GLN A 56 -5.08 4.28 24.63
N LEU A 57 -4.64 3.20 23.97
CA LEU A 57 -3.85 2.11 24.52
C LEU A 57 -2.34 2.30 24.30
N ALA A 58 -1.89 3.54 24.09
CA ALA A 58 -0.46 3.85 24.09
C ALA A 58 0.18 3.29 25.38
N TYR A 59 1.23 2.50 25.22
CA TYR A 59 1.94 1.90 26.34
C TYR A 59 2.68 2.99 27.13
N ASP A 60 2.81 2.77 28.43
CA ASP A 60 3.54 3.60 29.36
C ASP A 60 4.25 2.68 30.34
N LEU A 61 5.55 2.47 30.17
CA LEU A 61 6.32 1.50 30.97
C LEU A 61 7.42 2.20 31.79
N GLY A 62 7.20 3.48 32.13
CA GLY A 62 8.17 4.29 32.87
C GLY A 62 9.40 4.68 32.05
N GLU A 63 10.48 5.04 32.75
CA GLU A 63 11.72 5.56 32.16
C GLU A 63 12.31 4.63 31.08
N ALA A 64 12.80 5.21 29.98
CA ALA A 64 13.21 4.46 28.78
C ALA A 64 14.38 3.49 29.02
N ASP A 65 15.26 3.78 29.99
CA ASP A 65 16.46 2.99 30.31
C ASP A 65 16.20 1.84 31.29
N LEU A 66 14.99 1.73 31.85
CA LEU A 66 14.61 0.61 32.71
C LEU A 66 14.79 -0.72 31.98
N ALA A 67 15.28 -1.73 32.70
CA ALA A 67 15.43 -3.07 32.17
C ALA A 67 14.06 -3.65 31.74
N PRO A 68 13.99 -4.46 30.67
CA PRO A 68 12.73 -5.01 30.17
C PRO A 68 11.89 -5.72 31.23
N ILE A 69 12.52 -6.45 32.15
CA ILE A 69 11.83 -7.14 33.25
C ILE A 69 11.15 -6.16 34.23
N GLU A 70 11.78 -5.03 34.52
CA GLU A 70 11.21 -4.01 35.42
C GLU A 70 10.07 -3.26 34.73
N LYS A 71 10.17 -3.04 33.42
CA LYS A 71 9.08 -2.51 32.59
C LYS A 71 7.88 -3.46 32.55
N ALA A 72 8.10 -4.76 32.36
CA ALA A 72 7.04 -5.76 32.42
C ALA A 72 6.35 -5.78 33.80
N LYS A 73 7.11 -5.67 34.89
CA LYS A 73 6.55 -5.53 36.24
C LYS A 73 5.69 -4.28 36.41
N ILE A 74 6.05 -3.14 35.79
CA ILE A 74 5.22 -1.93 35.81
C ILE A 74 3.85 -2.21 35.17
N ALA A 75 3.82 -2.83 33.99
CA ALA A 75 2.57 -3.21 33.33
C ALA A 75 1.72 -4.16 34.18
N VAL A 76 2.32 -5.23 34.72
CA VAL A 76 1.58 -6.21 35.52
C VAL A 76 1.08 -5.62 36.84
N LYS A 77 1.80 -4.70 37.47
CA LYS A 77 1.33 -4.04 38.69
C LYS A 77 0.03 -3.26 38.50
N ARG A 78 -0.23 -2.71 37.30
CA ARG A 78 -1.52 -2.05 36.99
C ARG A 78 -2.70 -3.01 37.09
N LEU A 79 -2.50 -4.28 36.77
CA LEU A 79 -3.53 -5.31 36.91
C LEU A 79 -3.90 -5.57 38.37
N GLU A 80 -3.02 -5.34 39.36
CA GLU A 80 -3.29 -5.70 40.76
C GLU A 80 -4.59 -5.10 41.31
N ARG A 81 -4.96 -3.90 40.83
CA ARG A 81 -6.17 -3.19 41.25
C ARG A 81 -7.46 -3.88 40.79
N VAL A 82 -7.45 -4.49 39.60
CA VAL A 82 -8.65 -5.01 38.92
C VAL A 82 -8.65 -6.54 38.79
N ASP A 83 -7.48 -7.18 38.81
CA ASP A 83 -7.30 -8.63 38.83
C ASP A 83 -6.00 -9.01 39.58
N PRO A 84 -6.03 -8.98 40.92
CA PRO A 84 -4.85 -9.31 41.73
C PRO A 84 -4.37 -10.75 41.56
N GLN A 85 -5.27 -11.68 41.20
CA GLN A 85 -4.89 -13.08 41.00
C GLN A 85 -4.13 -13.26 39.69
N ARG A 86 -4.58 -12.63 38.60
CA ARG A 86 -3.85 -12.62 37.32
C ARG A 86 -2.52 -11.88 37.47
N ALA A 87 -2.52 -10.73 38.15
CA ALA A 87 -1.29 -9.98 38.40
C ALA A 87 -0.23 -10.83 39.12
N ALA A 88 -0.61 -11.53 40.19
CA ALA A 88 0.31 -12.42 40.90
C ALA A 88 0.88 -13.55 40.02
N ARG A 89 0.04 -14.17 39.17
CA ARG A 89 0.50 -15.21 38.22
C ARG A 89 1.45 -14.65 37.17
N TYR A 90 1.12 -13.50 36.59
CA TYR A 90 1.94 -12.88 35.55
C TYR A 90 3.28 -12.38 36.12
N LEU A 91 3.30 -11.83 37.34
CA LEU A 91 4.55 -11.42 37.99
C LEU A 91 5.50 -12.60 38.18
N ALA A 92 5.00 -13.76 38.64
CA ALA A 92 5.82 -14.96 38.76
C ALA A 92 6.37 -15.42 37.39
N GLN A 93 5.56 -15.37 36.34
CA GLN A 93 5.99 -15.74 34.99
C GLN A 93 6.99 -14.74 34.38
N VAL A 94 6.87 -13.45 34.69
CA VAL A 94 7.85 -12.41 34.31
C VAL A 94 9.22 -12.70 34.93
N GLU A 95 9.26 -13.09 36.21
CA GLU A 95 10.51 -13.43 36.92
C GLU A 95 11.22 -14.65 36.32
N ASP A 96 10.45 -15.65 35.88
CA ASP A 96 10.98 -16.87 35.29
C ASP A 96 11.17 -16.80 33.76
N PHE A 97 10.78 -15.70 33.11
CA PHE A 97 10.64 -15.63 31.65
C PHE A 97 11.95 -15.97 30.91
N GLU A 98 13.03 -15.26 31.21
CA GLU A 98 14.32 -15.43 30.50
C GLU A 98 14.86 -16.85 30.65
N SER A 99 14.64 -17.48 31.81
CA SER A 99 15.03 -18.87 32.05
C SER A 99 14.26 -19.87 31.19
N ASN A 100 13.12 -19.47 30.63
CA ASN A 100 12.27 -20.29 29.77
C ASN A 100 12.43 -19.98 28.27
N VAL A 101 13.38 -19.12 27.88
CA VAL A 101 13.66 -18.78 26.49
C VAL A 101 14.78 -19.65 25.90
N ARG A 102 14.57 -20.10 24.67
CA ARG A 102 15.58 -20.59 23.75
C ARG A 102 15.83 -19.53 22.68
N TRP A 103 17.00 -18.91 22.73
CA TRP A 103 17.45 -17.94 21.74
C TRP A 103 17.97 -18.64 20.49
N VAL A 104 17.58 -18.12 19.33
CA VAL A 104 18.04 -18.62 18.02
C VAL A 104 18.46 -17.44 17.13
N ARG A 105 19.59 -17.60 16.43
CA ARG A 105 20.14 -16.63 15.47
C ARG A 105 20.19 -17.22 14.07
N GLY A 106 20.11 -16.36 13.06
CA GLY A 106 20.23 -16.73 11.65
C GLY A 106 19.11 -17.65 11.15
N VAL A 107 17.97 -17.66 11.83
CA VAL A 107 16.80 -18.47 11.46
C VAL A 107 15.59 -17.57 11.24
N GLU A 108 14.75 -17.95 10.29
CA GLU A 108 13.42 -17.39 10.13
C GLU A 108 12.43 -18.33 10.83
N LEU A 109 11.62 -17.77 11.74
CA LEU A 109 10.57 -18.53 12.40
C LEU A 109 9.39 -18.67 11.43
N PRO A 110 8.72 -19.83 11.36
CA PRO A 110 7.56 -20.00 10.50
C PRO A 110 6.48 -19.00 10.84
N ASP A 111 6.00 -18.31 9.80
CA ASP A 111 4.92 -17.34 9.89
C ASP A 111 3.60 -18.03 10.27
N ILE A 112 2.94 -17.51 11.30
CA ILE A 112 1.63 -17.97 11.72
C ILE A 112 0.64 -16.91 11.25
N PRO A 113 -0.28 -17.24 10.32
CA PRO A 113 -1.10 -16.23 9.65
C PRO A 113 -2.25 -15.75 10.55
N ASP A 114 -1.90 -14.99 11.58
CA ASP A 114 -2.83 -14.33 12.50
C ASP A 114 -2.54 -12.83 12.68
N SER A 115 -1.71 -12.30 11.80
CA SER A 115 -1.34 -10.90 11.69
C SER A 115 -1.68 -10.36 10.29
N GLY A 116 -1.68 -9.04 10.14
CA GLY A 116 -2.02 -8.39 8.88
C GLY A 116 -3.47 -7.92 8.79
N TYR A 117 -4.01 -7.33 9.86
CA TYR A 117 -5.14 -6.39 9.80
C TYR A 117 -4.75 -4.93 10.02
N VAL A 118 -3.45 -4.67 10.18
CA VAL A 118 -2.94 -3.34 10.49
C VAL A 118 -2.18 -2.76 9.30
N PRO A 119 -2.46 -1.50 8.96
CA PRO A 119 -1.75 -0.82 7.90
C PRO A 119 -0.25 -0.68 8.18
N ILE A 120 0.60 -1.23 7.30
CA ILE A 120 2.06 -1.03 7.33
C ILE A 120 2.52 -0.48 5.97
N ASP A 121 3.65 0.23 5.94
CA ASP A 121 4.30 0.61 4.68
C ASP A 121 4.68 -0.67 3.91
N PRO A 122 4.02 -1.00 2.79
CA PRO A 122 4.23 -2.27 2.12
C PRO A 122 5.56 -2.30 1.34
N VAL A 123 6.22 -1.16 1.16
CA VAL A 123 7.48 -1.05 0.42
C VAL A 123 8.65 -1.40 1.34
N HIS A 124 8.63 -0.90 2.58
CA HIS A 124 9.77 -1.00 3.49
C HIS A 124 9.52 -1.86 4.72
N CYS A 125 8.27 -2.14 5.08
CA CYS A 125 7.92 -2.85 6.31
C CYS A 125 7.26 -4.21 6.02
N LYS A 126 7.52 -5.16 6.90
CA LYS A 126 6.92 -6.51 6.90
C LYS A 126 6.60 -6.92 8.33
N ILE A 127 5.53 -7.70 8.50
CA ILE A 127 5.33 -8.42 9.76
C ILE A 127 6.24 -9.65 9.74
N LYS A 128 6.95 -9.90 10.84
CA LYS A 128 7.81 -11.06 11.01
C LYS A 128 7.55 -11.71 12.37
N GLN A 129 7.44 -13.04 12.36
CA GLN A 129 7.39 -13.86 13.56
C GLN A 129 8.70 -13.68 14.37
N ILE A 130 8.58 -13.23 15.62
CA ILE A 130 9.73 -13.08 16.53
C ILE A 130 9.78 -14.18 17.59
N ALA A 131 8.64 -14.73 17.99
CA ALA A 131 8.58 -15.76 19.03
C ALA A 131 7.62 -16.88 18.63
N ILE A 132 7.91 -18.10 19.10
CA ILE A 132 7.02 -19.27 19.00
C ILE A 132 6.99 -19.97 20.35
N ARG A 133 5.77 -20.23 20.85
CA ARG A 133 5.55 -21.05 22.04
C ARG A 133 5.50 -22.53 21.67
N LYS A 134 6.28 -23.37 22.35
CA LYS A 134 6.26 -24.84 22.19
C LYS A 134 5.79 -25.50 23.48
N PRO A 135 4.78 -26.39 23.44
CA PRO A 135 4.41 -27.15 24.63
C PRO A 135 5.62 -27.97 25.12
N PRO A 136 5.85 -28.06 26.44
CA PRO A 136 7.01 -28.75 26.97
C PRO A 136 6.91 -30.26 26.68
N LEU A 137 7.84 -30.79 25.86
CA LEU A 137 7.94 -32.22 25.58
C LEU A 137 8.79 -32.96 26.64
N SER A 138 9.52 -32.21 27.47
CA SER A 138 10.33 -32.72 28.58
C SER A 138 10.64 -31.60 29.59
N PRO A 139 11.11 -31.93 30.81
CA PRO A 139 11.47 -30.94 31.85
C PRO A 139 12.59 -29.96 31.46
N GLU A 140 13.41 -30.29 30.46
CA GLU A 140 14.47 -29.41 29.95
C GLU A 140 13.99 -28.52 28.79
N HIS A 141 12.74 -28.67 28.36
CA HIS A 141 12.21 -27.94 27.20
C HIS A 141 11.87 -26.49 27.60
N ARG A 142 12.58 -25.55 26.98
CA ARG A 142 12.25 -24.12 27.04
C ARG A 142 10.89 -23.88 26.35
N LEU A 143 10.05 -23.06 26.97
CA LEU A 143 8.69 -22.78 26.50
C LEU A 143 8.67 -21.88 25.27
N TYR A 144 9.62 -20.93 25.18
CA TYR A 144 9.64 -19.92 24.15
C TYR A 144 10.87 -20.10 23.25
N THR A 145 10.68 -20.08 21.94
CA THR A 145 11.78 -19.92 20.98
C THR A 145 11.73 -18.51 20.43
N ILE A 146 12.76 -17.70 20.65
CA ILE A 146 12.79 -16.28 20.25
C ILE A 146 13.92 -16.03 19.25
N ASN A 147 13.60 -15.35 18.16
CA ASN A 147 14.55 -14.85 17.18
C ASN A 147 15.38 -13.72 17.79
N GLU A 148 16.64 -14.01 18.09
CA GLU A 148 17.54 -13.08 18.76
C GLU A 148 17.93 -11.90 17.85
N ASP A 149 17.98 -12.10 16.53
CA ASP A 149 18.34 -11.03 15.58
C ASP A 149 17.24 -9.96 15.48
N LEU A 150 15.96 -10.36 15.55
CA LEU A 150 14.83 -9.42 15.64
C LEU A 150 14.74 -8.79 17.04
N HIS A 151 14.97 -9.56 18.10
CA HIS A 151 14.95 -9.06 19.47
C HIS A 151 16.03 -8.00 19.74
N ASP A 152 17.21 -8.14 19.13
CA ASP A 152 18.30 -7.16 19.21
C ASP A 152 17.91 -5.78 18.65
N LEU A 153 16.90 -5.72 17.77
CA LEU A 153 16.36 -4.47 17.20
C LEU A 153 15.29 -3.80 18.08
N LEU A 154 14.71 -4.52 19.04
CA LEU A 154 13.70 -3.99 19.95
C LEU A 154 14.33 -3.13 21.04
N ASP A 155 13.70 -2.00 21.35
CA ASP A 155 13.98 -1.23 22.58
C ASP A 155 13.44 -1.95 23.84
N ASN A 156 13.75 -1.40 25.01
CA ASN A 156 13.37 -2.05 26.27
C ASN A 156 11.84 -2.11 26.49
N ASP A 157 11.07 -1.18 25.93
CA ASP A 157 9.60 -1.22 26.00
C ASP A 157 9.06 -2.39 25.18
N ASN A 158 9.50 -2.52 23.93
CA ASN A 158 9.05 -3.58 23.04
C ASN A 158 9.54 -4.96 23.49
N ARG A 159 10.70 -5.06 24.14
CA ARG A 159 11.16 -6.31 24.79
C ARG A 159 10.27 -6.70 25.97
N ALA A 160 9.87 -5.73 26.79
CA ALA A 160 8.93 -5.96 27.88
C ALA A 160 7.56 -6.38 27.33
N GLY A 161 7.09 -5.73 26.27
CA GLY A 161 5.87 -6.11 25.58
C GLY A 161 5.90 -7.52 25.03
N LEU A 162 7.01 -7.95 24.41
CA LEU A 162 7.16 -9.32 23.92
C LEU A 162 7.06 -10.35 25.04
N MET A 163 7.69 -10.07 26.19
CA MET A 163 7.57 -10.92 27.38
C MET A 163 6.12 -11.03 27.86
N LEU A 164 5.41 -9.90 27.95
CA LEU A 164 4.01 -9.85 28.35
C LEU A 164 3.11 -10.57 27.34
N HIS A 165 3.37 -10.41 26.04
CA HIS A 165 2.66 -11.10 24.97
C HIS A 165 2.69 -12.61 25.19
N GLU A 166 3.87 -13.19 25.37
CA GLU A 166 4.05 -14.63 25.53
C GLU A 166 3.38 -15.18 26.81
N ILE A 167 3.37 -14.37 27.88
CA ILE A 167 2.69 -14.66 29.15
C ILE A 167 1.17 -14.67 28.97
N VAL A 168 0.63 -13.59 28.39
CA VAL A 168 -0.79 -13.43 28.11
C VAL A 168 -1.27 -14.51 27.15
N TYR A 169 -0.55 -14.70 26.04
CA TYR A 169 -0.86 -15.73 25.06
C TYR A 169 -0.81 -17.11 25.68
N GLY A 170 0.08 -17.36 26.65
CA GLY A 170 0.09 -18.59 27.43
C GLY A 170 -1.23 -18.88 28.15
N GLU A 171 -1.79 -17.90 28.87
CA GLU A 171 -3.11 -18.05 29.50
C GLU A 171 -4.21 -18.33 28.45
N LEU A 172 -4.16 -17.64 27.31
CA LEU A 172 -5.16 -17.77 26.26
C LEU A 172 -5.08 -19.10 25.51
N PHE A 173 -3.87 -19.58 25.23
CA PHE A 173 -3.61 -20.86 24.61
C PHE A 173 -4.12 -22.01 25.48
N ASP A 174 -3.90 -21.96 26.79
CA ASP A 174 -4.39 -22.97 27.75
C ASP A 174 -5.93 -22.99 27.82
N ARG A 175 -6.59 -21.91 27.39
CA ARG A 175 -8.05 -21.78 27.22
C ARG A 175 -8.52 -22.06 25.78
N GLY A 176 -7.68 -22.66 24.95
CA GLY A 176 -8.05 -23.10 23.61
C GLY A 176 -8.04 -22.02 22.51
N GLN A 177 -7.49 -20.83 22.77
CA GLN A 177 -7.33 -19.81 21.73
C GLN A 177 -6.34 -20.28 20.66
N LYS A 178 -6.73 -20.09 19.39
CA LYS A 178 -5.96 -20.56 18.24
C LYS A 178 -5.02 -19.51 17.65
N ASN A 179 -5.19 -18.25 18.03
CA ASN A 179 -4.40 -17.13 17.54
C ASN A 179 -4.06 -16.10 18.65
N SER A 180 -3.19 -15.14 18.35
CA SER A 180 -2.62 -14.18 19.30
C SER A 180 -3.28 -12.82 19.25
N ILE A 181 -4.26 -12.60 18.35
CA ILE A 181 -4.99 -11.33 18.19
C ILE A 181 -5.47 -10.78 19.54
N LYS A 182 -6.11 -11.64 20.35
CA LYS A 182 -6.60 -11.26 21.68
C LYS A 182 -5.46 -11.03 22.69
N ALA A 183 -4.34 -11.74 22.53
CA ALA A 183 -3.15 -11.53 23.34
C ALA A 183 -2.52 -10.16 23.07
N ARG A 184 -2.47 -9.73 21.79
CA ARG A 184 -1.93 -8.43 21.39
C ARG A 184 -2.74 -7.27 21.99
N TYR A 185 -4.06 -7.35 21.87
CA TYR A 185 -4.96 -6.36 22.48
C TYR A 185 -4.76 -6.29 24.00
N PHE A 186 -4.76 -7.44 24.68
CA PHE A 186 -4.66 -7.46 26.14
C PHE A 186 -3.28 -7.02 26.63
N THR A 187 -2.22 -7.37 25.91
CA THR A 187 -0.84 -6.90 26.18
C THR A 187 -0.74 -5.38 26.05
N ALA A 188 -1.32 -4.79 25.01
CA ALA A 188 -1.40 -3.34 24.88
C ALA A 188 -2.20 -2.69 26.02
N LEU A 189 -3.34 -3.28 26.41
CA LEU A 189 -4.17 -2.78 27.50
C LEU A 189 -3.41 -2.74 28.84
N ILE A 190 -2.74 -3.83 29.22
CA ILE A 190 -2.01 -3.90 30.50
C ILE A 190 -0.74 -3.04 30.51
N SER A 191 -0.17 -2.79 29.32
CA SER A 191 0.99 -1.92 29.15
C SER A 191 0.63 -0.43 29.20
N SER A 192 -0.66 -0.08 29.08
CA SER A 192 -1.13 1.31 29.01
C SER A 192 -1.61 1.84 30.37
N SER A 193 -1.34 3.12 30.64
CA SER A 193 -1.93 3.84 31.77
C SER A 193 -3.45 3.99 31.67
N TYR A 194 -4.05 3.72 30.50
CA TYR A 194 -5.51 3.66 30.36
C TYR A 194 -6.15 2.62 31.30
N LEU A 195 -5.46 1.51 31.60
CA LEU A 195 -5.94 0.51 32.55
C LEU A 195 -6.17 1.10 33.94
N ASP A 196 -5.37 2.09 34.36
CA ASP A 196 -5.53 2.76 35.66
C ASP A 196 -6.83 3.56 35.75
N THR A 197 -7.40 3.94 34.59
CA THR A 197 -8.66 4.71 34.50
C THR A 197 -9.92 3.84 34.52
N LEU A 198 -9.79 2.53 34.30
CA LEU A 198 -10.95 1.65 34.13
C LEU A 198 -11.63 1.32 35.47
N SER A 199 -12.96 1.27 35.47
CA SER A 199 -13.72 0.63 36.55
C SER A 199 -13.55 -0.90 36.50
N GLN A 200 -13.91 -1.60 37.59
CA GLN A 200 -13.93 -3.06 37.59
C GLN A 200 -14.84 -3.61 36.48
N ALA A 201 -16.03 -3.02 36.29
CA ALA A 201 -16.99 -3.48 35.29
C ALA A 201 -16.48 -3.28 33.86
N ASP A 202 -15.79 -2.17 33.58
CA ASP A 202 -15.18 -1.93 32.26
C ASP A 202 -14.04 -2.91 31.99
N TYR A 203 -13.23 -3.21 33.01
CA TYR A 203 -12.19 -4.23 32.93
C TYR A 203 -12.80 -5.60 32.65
N ASP A 204 -13.80 -6.03 33.41
CA ASP A 204 -14.45 -7.33 33.26
C ASP A 204 -15.07 -7.49 31.86
N THR A 205 -15.67 -6.42 31.33
CA THR A 205 -16.24 -6.41 29.96
C THR A 205 -15.16 -6.64 28.91
N ARG A 206 -14.01 -5.97 29.03
CA ARG A 206 -12.88 -6.17 28.11
C ARG A 206 -12.25 -7.55 28.26
N LEU A 207 -12.14 -8.02 29.50
CA LEU A 207 -11.61 -9.33 29.80
C LEU A 207 -12.49 -10.44 29.23
N ALA A 208 -13.82 -10.30 29.28
CA ALA A 208 -14.73 -11.27 28.67
C ALA A 208 -14.45 -11.46 27.17
N ILE A 209 -14.28 -10.35 26.44
CA ILE A 209 -13.92 -10.37 25.00
C ILE A 209 -12.60 -11.13 24.78
N VAL A 210 -11.60 -10.87 25.63
CA VAL A 210 -10.29 -11.52 25.59
C VAL A 210 -10.37 -13.03 25.87
N LEU A 211 -11.25 -13.46 26.78
CA LEU A 211 -11.32 -14.86 27.22
C LEU A 211 -12.28 -15.75 26.41
N GLU A 212 -13.22 -15.20 25.64
CA GLU A 212 -14.21 -15.99 24.88
C GLU A 212 -13.58 -16.93 23.83
N GLU A 213 -13.88 -18.23 23.88
CA GLU A 213 -13.32 -19.29 22.98
C GLU A 213 -13.77 -19.21 21.51
N SER A 214 -14.77 -18.37 21.19
CA SER A 214 -15.30 -18.20 19.85
C SER A 214 -15.15 -16.73 19.42
N PRO A 215 -14.87 -16.41 18.15
CA PRO A 215 -15.46 -15.19 17.62
C PRO A 215 -16.97 -15.36 17.83
N LEU A 216 -17.64 -14.38 18.42
CA LEU A 216 -19.11 -14.41 18.55
C LEU A 216 -19.68 -14.86 17.18
N PRO A 217 -20.52 -15.91 17.13
CA PRO A 217 -21.04 -16.42 15.87
C PRO A 217 -21.81 -15.29 15.17
N GLY A 218 -21.18 -14.71 14.15
CA GLY A 218 -21.71 -13.54 13.46
C GLY A 218 -20.99 -12.22 13.71
N ASP A 219 -19.85 -12.14 14.42
CA ASP A 219 -19.08 -10.88 14.61
C ASP A 219 -17.73 -10.84 13.88
N THR A 220 -17.59 -11.61 12.80
CA THR A 220 -16.37 -11.57 11.97
C THR A 220 -16.57 -10.67 10.76
N VAL A 221 -15.76 -9.61 10.67
CA VAL A 221 -15.64 -8.82 9.45
C VAL A 221 -14.58 -9.47 8.55
N ALA A 222 -14.90 -9.69 7.28
CA ALA A 222 -13.92 -10.22 6.33
C ALA A 222 -14.24 -9.81 4.89
N PHE A 223 -13.20 -9.58 4.09
CA PHE A 223 -13.33 -9.38 2.65
C PHE A 223 -13.63 -10.69 1.91
N ALA A 224 -14.35 -10.58 0.80
CA ALA A 224 -14.65 -11.69 -0.09
C ALA A 224 -13.43 -12.18 -0.89
N SER A 225 -12.44 -11.32 -1.08
CA SER A 225 -11.18 -11.59 -1.77
C SER A 225 -10.04 -10.84 -1.09
N ASP A 226 -8.84 -11.38 -1.19
CA ASP A 226 -7.61 -10.72 -0.71
C ASP A 226 -7.19 -9.57 -1.65
N SER A 227 -7.74 -9.52 -2.86
CA SER A 227 -7.45 -8.48 -3.85
C SER A 227 -8.64 -8.19 -4.75
N TYR A 228 -8.81 -6.91 -5.07
CA TYR A 228 -9.77 -6.38 -6.03
C TYR A 228 -9.03 -5.59 -7.10
N HIS A 229 -9.58 -5.59 -8.30
CA HIS A 229 -9.04 -4.83 -9.42
C HIS A 229 -10.14 -3.95 -9.98
N TYR A 230 -9.83 -2.68 -10.18
CA TYR A 230 -10.75 -1.68 -10.69
C TYR A 230 -10.06 -0.88 -11.78
N VAL A 231 -10.76 -0.68 -12.89
CA VAL A 231 -10.27 0.13 -14.01
C VAL A 231 -11.20 1.32 -14.16
N VAL A 232 -10.63 2.52 -14.19
CA VAL A 232 -11.37 3.77 -14.39
C VAL A 232 -10.70 4.59 -15.48
N ARG A 233 -11.49 5.33 -16.26
CA ARG A 233 -10.94 6.24 -17.25
C ARG A 233 -10.63 7.58 -16.59
N ALA A 234 -9.57 8.25 -17.06
CA ALA A 234 -9.34 9.65 -16.73
C ALA A 234 -10.60 10.47 -17.03
N PHE A 235 -10.92 11.40 -16.13
CA PHE A 235 -12.12 12.24 -16.09
C PHE A 235 -13.45 11.57 -15.71
N ASP A 236 -13.49 10.23 -15.60
CA ASP A 236 -14.66 9.53 -15.07
C ASP A 236 -14.59 9.46 -13.55
N CYS A 237 -15.53 10.12 -12.88
CA CYS A 237 -15.67 9.98 -11.42
C CYS A 237 -16.31 8.63 -11.06
N PHE A 238 -15.81 7.99 -10.01
CA PHE A 238 -16.43 6.78 -9.46
C PHE A 238 -16.64 6.87 -7.95
N GLU A 239 -17.61 6.07 -7.49
CA GLU A 239 -17.89 5.80 -6.08
C GLU A 239 -17.89 4.29 -5.87
N LEU A 240 -17.17 3.82 -4.85
CA LEU A 240 -17.10 2.42 -4.45
C LEU A 240 -17.42 2.30 -2.97
N ASP A 241 -18.55 1.67 -2.66
CA ASP A 241 -18.90 1.28 -1.29
C ASP A 241 -18.16 -0.01 -0.92
N LEU A 242 -17.18 0.10 -0.03
CA LEU A 242 -16.33 -0.99 0.40
C LEU A 242 -17.10 -2.07 1.18
N THR A 243 -18.28 -1.77 1.73
CA THR A 243 -19.11 -2.79 2.40
C THR A 243 -19.56 -3.88 1.43
N THR A 244 -19.70 -3.55 0.14
CA THR A 244 -20.06 -4.50 -0.93
C THR A 244 -18.96 -5.53 -1.21
N LEU A 245 -17.74 -5.27 -0.74
CA LEU A 245 -16.61 -6.17 -0.89
C LEU A 245 -16.51 -7.20 0.25
N LEU A 246 -17.30 -7.05 1.31
CA LEU A 246 -17.24 -7.92 2.48
C LEU A 246 -18.01 -9.23 2.23
N LYS A 247 -17.42 -10.37 2.62
CA LYS A 247 -18.12 -11.68 2.65
C LYS A 247 -18.88 -11.89 3.95
N SER A 248 -18.43 -11.26 5.04
CA SER A 248 -19.06 -11.34 6.34
C SER A 248 -18.94 -10.01 7.05
N VAL A 249 -20.03 -9.62 7.69
CA VAL A 249 -20.15 -8.42 8.51
C VAL A 249 -20.97 -8.81 9.72
N GLY A 250 -20.48 -8.43 10.90
CA GLY A 250 -21.17 -8.70 12.13
C GLY A 250 -21.92 -7.54 12.73
N SER A 251 -22.16 -7.63 14.03
CA SER A 251 -22.84 -6.60 14.80
C SER A 251 -21.84 -5.53 15.27
N GLY A 252 -22.24 -4.25 15.17
CA GLY A 252 -21.41 -3.12 15.54
C GLY A 252 -20.96 -2.25 14.36
N ALA A 253 -20.43 -1.07 14.67
CA ALA A 253 -20.01 -0.09 13.68
C ALA A 253 -18.72 -0.52 12.96
N LEU A 254 -18.68 -0.27 11.65
CA LEU A 254 -17.48 -0.43 10.85
C LEU A 254 -16.63 0.84 10.93
N SER A 255 -15.33 0.63 11.10
CA SER A 255 -14.32 1.66 10.93
C SER A 255 -13.42 1.29 9.77
N TRP A 256 -13.18 2.24 8.87
CA TRP A 256 -12.48 2.03 7.62
C TRP A 256 -11.18 2.80 7.60
N SER A 257 -10.19 2.24 6.92
CA SER A 257 -8.97 2.94 6.56
C SER A 257 -8.50 2.45 5.19
N VAL A 258 -8.12 3.39 4.33
CA VAL A 258 -7.52 3.11 3.02
C VAL A 258 -6.13 3.73 3.00
N LEU A 259 -5.11 2.89 2.94
CA LEU A 259 -3.72 3.32 2.89
C LEU A 259 -3.21 3.50 1.48
N ASN A 260 -2.12 4.26 1.37
CA ASN A 260 -1.40 4.51 0.12
C ASN A 260 -2.35 5.04 -0.96
N LYS A 261 -3.40 5.74 -0.54
CA LYS A 261 -4.36 6.35 -1.43
C LYS A 261 -3.68 7.46 -2.23
N PRO A 262 -3.90 7.53 -3.55
CA PRO A 262 -3.45 8.67 -4.32
C PRO A 262 -4.25 9.93 -3.94
N SER A 263 -3.70 11.12 -4.20
CA SER A 263 -4.29 12.39 -3.77
C SER A 263 -5.66 12.69 -4.40
N PHE A 264 -5.95 12.12 -5.57
CA PHE A 264 -7.24 12.25 -6.25
C PHE A 264 -8.33 11.32 -5.67
N LEU A 265 -7.99 10.49 -4.68
CA LEU A 265 -8.90 9.55 -4.03
C LEU A 265 -9.17 9.94 -2.57
N THR A 266 -10.45 9.91 -2.21
CA THR A 266 -10.94 10.13 -0.86
C THR A 266 -11.66 8.88 -0.38
N GLU A 267 -11.61 8.65 0.93
CA GLU A 267 -12.42 7.65 1.60
C GLU A 267 -13.11 8.33 2.77
N ASN A 268 -14.41 8.05 2.91
CA ASN A 268 -15.21 8.50 4.04
C ASN A 268 -16.20 7.41 4.44
N ALA A 269 -16.06 6.88 5.66
CA ALA A 269 -16.95 5.89 6.24
C ALA A 269 -17.17 4.64 5.35
N GLY A 270 -16.12 4.17 4.68
CA GLY A 270 -16.15 3.01 3.79
C GLY A 270 -16.57 3.32 2.36
N VAL A 271 -16.80 4.59 2.02
CA VAL A 271 -17.11 5.01 0.66
C VAL A 271 -15.88 5.65 0.03
N VAL A 272 -15.33 4.99 -0.97
CA VAL A 272 -14.22 5.50 -1.78
C VAL A 272 -14.77 6.33 -2.93
N ARG A 273 -14.28 7.56 -3.09
CA ARG A 273 -14.61 8.46 -4.20
C ARG A 273 -13.35 8.96 -4.87
N ALA A 274 -13.34 8.95 -6.20
CA ALA A 274 -12.24 9.51 -6.98
C ALA A 274 -12.75 10.08 -8.30
N CYS A 275 -12.10 11.17 -8.73
CA CYS A 275 -12.27 11.79 -10.04
C CYS A 275 -10.87 12.01 -10.64
N PRO A 276 -10.25 10.95 -11.19
CA PRO A 276 -8.89 11.05 -11.72
C PRO A 276 -8.85 12.01 -12.91
N SER A 277 -7.75 12.74 -13.03
CA SER A 277 -7.40 13.51 -14.22
C SER A 277 -6.48 12.68 -15.12
N ARG A 278 -6.13 13.24 -16.28
CA ARG A 278 -5.14 12.62 -17.15
C ARG A 278 -3.73 12.55 -16.56
N ALA A 279 -3.40 13.44 -15.62
CA ALA A 279 -2.14 13.38 -14.88
C ALA A 279 -2.08 12.18 -13.91
N ASP A 280 -3.23 11.57 -13.63
CA ASP A 280 -3.39 10.44 -12.73
C ASP A 280 -3.40 9.09 -13.46
N VAL A 281 -3.06 9.05 -14.75
CA VAL A 281 -2.95 7.79 -15.53
C VAL A 281 -1.82 6.93 -14.97
N GLY A 282 -2.12 5.66 -14.69
CA GLY A 282 -1.18 4.72 -14.11
C GLY A 282 -1.84 3.67 -13.24
N SER A 283 -1.02 2.88 -12.55
CA SER A 283 -1.47 1.82 -11.65
C SER A 283 -1.19 2.19 -10.20
N TYR A 284 -2.18 1.98 -9.34
CA TYR A 284 -2.16 2.28 -7.92
C TYR A 284 -2.53 1.03 -7.12
N SER A 285 -1.79 0.73 -6.06
CA SER A 285 -2.08 -0.38 -5.15
C SER A 285 -2.32 0.17 -3.75
N MET A 286 -3.58 0.07 -3.30
CA MET A 286 -4.01 0.52 -1.98
C MET A 286 -4.28 -0.69 -1.08
N GLN A 287 -4.06 -0.52 0.23
CA GLN A 287 -4.47 -1.50 1.23
C GLN A 287 -5.78 -1.03 1.87
N LEU A 288 -6.82 -1.85 1.74
CA LEU A 288 -8.10 -1.68 2.40
C LEU A 288 -8.00 -2.30 3.78
N ALA A 289 -8.38 -1.57 4.82
CA ALA A 289 -8.55 -2.07 6.16
C ALA A 289 -9.96 -1.79 6.65
N VAL A 290 -10.60 -2.81 7.20
CA VAL A 290 -11.88 -2.68 7.88
C VAL A 290 -11.74 -3.26 9.28
N LYS A 291 -12.30 -2.56 10.26
CA LYS A 291 -12.39 -3.00 11.64
C LYS A 291 -13.82 -2.94 12.12
N GLN A 292 -14.23 -3.99 12.81
CA GLN A 292 -15.51 -4.11 13.50
C GLN A 292 -15.24 -4.63 14.91
N ASN A 293 -15.55 -3.82 15.92
CA ASN A 293 -15.18 -4.09 17.31
C ASN A 293 -13.65 -4.34 17.42
N ASP A 294 -13.22 -5.46 18.01
CA ASP A 294 -11.81 -5.85 18.13
C ASP A 294 -11.34 -6.82 17.03
N GLN A 295 -12.08 -6.92 15.92
CA GLN A 295 -11.73 -7.75 14.76
C GLN A 295 -11.49 -6.87 13.54
N GLY A 296 -10.56 -7.26 12.67
CA GLY A 296 -10.28 -6.55 11.43
C GLY A 296 -9.92 -7.48 10.28
N ALA A 297 -10.01 -6.96 9.07
CA ALA A 297 -9.60 -7.64 7.85
C ALA A 297 -8.90 -6.67 6.90
N LEU A 298 -7.99 -7.19 6.07
CA LEU A 298 -7.39 -6.45 4.96
C LEU A 298 -7.75 -7.07 3.62
N ALA A 299 -7.70 -6.22 2.60
CA ALA A 299 -7.61 -6.61 1.20
C ALA A 299 -6.75 -5.59 0.45
N ARG A 300 -6.38 -5.90 -0.78
CA ARG A 300 -5.77 -4.92 -1.70
C ARG A 300 -6.79 -4.42 -2.72
N LEU A 301 -6.72 -3.14 -3.04
CA LEU A 301 -7.42 -2.54 -4.18
C LEU A 301 -6.39 -2.05 -5.19
N ASN A 302 -6.31 -2.75 -6.32
CA ASN A 302 -5.49 -2.35 -7.46
C ASN A 302 -6.35 -1.50 -8.39
N LEU A 303 -6.08 -0.19 -8.44
CA LEU A 303 -6.75 0.75 -9.33
C LEU A 303 -5.85 1.01 -10.55
N GLU A 304 -6.39 0.79 -11.73
CA GLU A 304 -5.79 1.21 -13.00
C GLU A 304 -6.56 2.41 -13.55
N VAL A 305 -5.86 3.53 -13.70
CA VAL A 305 -6.40 4.72 -14.37
C VAL A 305 -5.89 4.70 -15.80
N VAL A 306 -6.81 4.56 -16.74
CA VAL A 306 -6.52 4.54 -18.18
C VAL A 306 -6.97 5.83 -18.83
N ALA A 307 -6.34 6.25 -19.92
CA ALA A 307 -6.84 7.34 -20.77
C ALA A 307 -7.18 6.79 -22.15
N GLU A 308 -8.26 7.30 -22.75
CA GLU A 308 -8.46 7.14 -24.20
C GLU A 308 -7.56 8.13 -24.94
N ASN A 309 -7.18 7.76 -26.16
CA ASN A 309 -6.48 8.67 -27.05
C ASN A 309 -7.37 9.87 -27.40
N SER A 310 -6.79 11.07 -27.42
CA SER A 310 -7.47 12.31 -27.81
C SER A 310 -7.07 12.70 -29.23
N PRO A 311 -7.97 13.28 -30.05
CA PRO A 311 -7.55 13.84 -31.34
C PRO A 311 -6.63 15.05 -31.13
N PRO A 312 -5.79 15.39 -32.14
CA PRO A 312 -4.96 16.59 -32.08
C PRO A 312 -5.79 17.85 -31.82
N LEU A 313 -5.26 18.79 -31.04
CA LEU A 313 -5.87 20.09 -30.78
C LEU A 313 -5.20 21.17 -31.63
N TRP A 314 -5.98 21.95 -32.38
CA TRP A 314 -5.50 23.17 -33.00
C TRP A 314 -5.60 24.34 -32.02
N THR A 315 -4.49 25.01 -31.74
CA THR A 315 -4.44 26.17 -30.83
C THR A 315 -5.02 27.44 -31.48
N GLN A 316 -5.17 27.43 -32.81
CA GLN A 316 -5.74 28.51 -33.58
C GLN A 316 -6.58 27.96 -34.75
N ASP A 317 -7.86 28.34 -34.83
CA ASP A 317 -8.73 28.12 -35.99
C ASP A 317 -9.69 29.33 -36.15
N PRO A 318 -9.57 30.14 -37.21
CA PRO A 318 -8.68 29.94 -38.35
C PRO A 318 -7.24 30.41 -38.11
N ILE A 319 -6.31 29.70 -38.77
CA ILE A 319 -4.91 30.11 -38.95
C ILE A 319 -4.88 31.19 -40.04
N VAL A 320 -4.05 32.21 -39.88
CA VAL A 320 -3.92 33.31 -40.85
C VAL A 320 -2.49 33.36 -41.38
N LEU A 321 -2.34 33.33 -42.71
CA LEU A 321 -1.06 33.57 -43.36
C LEU A 321 -0.56 34.99 -43.01
N PRO A 322 0.71 35.15 -42.60
CA PRO A 322 1.30 36.47 -42.44
C PRO A 322 1.08 37.35 -43.66
N PRO A 323 0.78 38.64 -43.45
CA PRO A 323 0.58 39.58 -44.56
C PRO A 323 1.86 39.76 -45.39
N GLY A 324 1.71 40.15 -46.66
CA GLY A 324 2.84 40.38 -47.55
C GLY A 324 3.27 39.15 -48.36
N ALA A 325 2.38 38.18 -48.57
CA ALA A 325 2.60 37.14 -49.58
C ALA A 325 2.27 37.69 -50.98
N CYS A 326 3.15 37.44 -51.94
CA CYS A 326 3.06 38.04 -53.27
C CYS A 326 3.18 37.03 -54.39
N ALA A 327 2.50 37.32 -55.49
CA ALA A 327 2.61 36.54 -56.71
C ALA A 327 4.08 36.47 -57.18
N GLY A 328 4.54 35.26 -57.49
CA GLY A 328 5.92 34.98 -57.92
C GLY A 328 6.92 34.70 -56.79
N GLU A 329 6.57 34.99 -55.53
CA GLU A 329 7.46 34.79 -54.38
C GLU A 329 7.12 33.48 -53.63
N PRO A 330 8.12 32.73 -53.13
CA PRO A 330 7.85 31.52 -52.35
C PRO A 330 7.20 31.87 -51.00
N VAL A 331 6.13 31.15 -50.66
CA VAL A 331 5.44 31.21 -49.39
C VAL A 331 5.76 29.95 -48.59
N THR A 332 6.12 30.11 -47.32
CA THR A 332 6.33 28.99 -46.37
C THR A 332 5.71 29.30 -45.02
N MET A 333 5.13 28.28 -44.37
CA MET A 333 4.63 28.37 -43.00
C MET A 333 4.74 27.00 -42.32
N ASN A 334 5.09 26.99 -41.03
CA ASN A 334 5.05 25.78 -40.22
C ASN A 334 3.70 25.65 -39.51
N LEU A 335 2.80 24.80 -40.02
CA LEU A 335 1.48 24.58 -39.40
C LEU A 335 1.57 23.78 -38.09
N ALA A 336 2.68 23.08 -37.85
CA ALA A 336 2.88 22.32 -36.61
C ALA A 336 2.99 23.21 -35.36
N GLU A 337 3.22 24.53 -35.52
CA GLU A 337 3.20 25.48 -34.40
C GLU A 337 1.79 25.75 -33.88
N PHE A 338 0.76 25.40 -34.65
CA PHE A 338 -0.65 25.64 -34.33
C PHE A 338 -1.43 24.37 -33.98
N ALA A 339 -0.76 23.21 -33.90
CA ALA A 339 -1.39 21.95 -33.53
C ALA A 339 -0.54 21.22 -32.49
N SER A 340 -1.21 20.61 -31.51
CA SER A 340 -0.57 19.83 -30.46
C SER A 340 -1.39 18.61 -30.12
N ASP A 341 -0.71 17.55 -29.72
CA ASP A 341 -1.33 16.35 -29.17
C ASP A 341 -1.10 16.30 -27.66
N ILE A 342 -2.11 15.92 -26.88
CA ILE A 342 -1.99 15.95 -25.41
C ILE A 342 -1.28 14.69 -24.90
N GLU A 343 -1.31 13.57 -25.61
CA GLU A 343 -0.49 12.36 -25.44
C GLU A 343 0.97 12.60 -25.85
N GLY A 344 1.23 13.65 -26.62
CA GLY A 344 2.55 13.94 -27.19
C GLY A 344 2.85 13.08 -28.41
N ASP A 345 1.80 12.50 -29.02
CA ASP A 345 1.94 11.70 -30.23
C ASP A 345 2.41 12.58 -31.40
N PRO A 346 3.28 12.05 -32.28
CA PRO A 346 3.73 12.80 -33.45
C PRO A 346 2.57 13.05 -34.41
N LEU A 347 2.47 14.29 -34.92
CA LEU A 347 1.40 14.70 -35.80
C LEU A 347 1.78 14.58 -37.27
N LEU A 348 0.86 14.04 -38.08
CA LEU A 348 0.93 14.03 -39.54
C LEU A 348 -0.08 15.00 -40.13
N PHE A 349 0.39 15.86 -41.03
CA PHE A 349 -0.41 16.90 -41.65
C PHE A 349 -0.74 16.58 -43.11
N ARG A 350 -1.93 16.98 -43.56
CA ARG A 350 -2.34 16.83 -44.96
C ARG A 350 -3.29 17.92 -45.40
N LYS A 351 -3.09 18.42 -46.62
CA LYS A 351 -4.07 19.28 -47.30
C LYS A 351 -5.32 18.47 -47.66
N ILE A 352 -6.49 18.91 -47.17
CA ILE A 352 -7.79 18.39 -47.61
C ILE A 352 -8.23 19.10 -48.88
N SER A 353 -8.21 20.45 -48.86
CA SER A 353 -8.62 21.27 -50.00
C SER A 353 -7.92 22.63 -49.98
N GLY A 354 -7.90 23.33 -51.11
CA GLY A 354 -7.27 24.63 -51.28
C GLY A 354 -6.54 24.76 -52.62
N PRO A 355 -5.90 25.92 -52.89
CA PRO A 355 -5.19 26.18 -54.14
C PRO A 355 -4.16 25.11 -54.51
N ALA A 356 -3.96 24.90 -55.81
CA ALA A 356 -3.02 23.90 -56.32
C ALA A 356 -1.56 24.25 -56.02
N TRP A 357 -1.22 25.54 -55.98
CA TRP A 357 0.12 26.04 -55.69
C TRP A 357 0.56 25.80 -54.25
N ILE A 358 -0.35 25.45 -53.34
CA ILE A 358 -0.05 25.12 -51.94
C ILE A 358 0.18 23.62 -51.79
N VAL A 359 1.32 23.25 -51.23
CA VAL A 359 1.65 21.89 -50.79
C VAL A 359 1.84 21.90 -49.28
N ILE A 360 1.25 20.93 -48.58
CA ILE A 360 1.47 20.71 -47.14
C ILE A 360 2.19 19.37 -47.00
N GLY A 361 3.43 19.42 -46.50
CA GLY A 361 4.19 18.23 -46.15
C GLY A 361 3.63 17.54 -44.90
N ALA A 362 3.94 16.25 -44.74
CA ALA A 362 3.50 15.47 -43.58
C ALA A 362 4.00 16.04 -42.24
N ASN A 363 5.10 16.80 -42.25
CA ASN A 363 5.67 17.51 -41.12
C ASN A 363 4.97 18.85 -40.80
N GLY A 364 3.89 19.20 -41.49
CA GLY A 364 3.16 20.46 -41.28
C GLY A 364 3.74 21.66 -42.01
N VAL A 365 4.83 21.52 -42.77
CA VAL A 365 5.39 22.63 -43.55
C VAL A 365 4.52 22.85 -44.79
N LEU A 366 3.86 24.01 -44.82
CA LEU A 366 3.21 24.57 -45.99
C LEU A 366 4.27 25.23 -46.87
N SER A 367 4.23 24.96 -48.17
CA SER A 367 5.09 25.61 -49.17
C SER A 367 4.36 25.83 -50.49
N GLY A 368 4.76 26.83 -51.26
CA GLY A 368 4.21 27.10 -52.58
C GLY A 368 4.70 28.40 -53.20
N THR A 369 4.46 28.59 -54.50
CA THR A 369 4.70 29.86 -55.19
C THR A 369 3.43 30.25 -55.93
N PRO A 370 2.65 31.21 -55.43
CA PRO A 370 1.44 31.68 -56.10
C PRO A 370 1.79 32.40 -57.40
N SER A 371 0.93 32.31 -58.40
CA SER A 371 1.02 33.05 -59.65
C SER A 371 0.18 34.33 -59.61
N LEU A 372 0.26 35.16 -60.65
CA LEU A 372 -0.64 36.31 -60.79
C LEU A 372 -2.12 35.92 -60.85
N ALA A 373 -2.45 34.68 -61.26
CA ALA A 373 -3.82 34.18 -61.26
C ALA A 373 -4.35 33.86 -59.86
N ASP A 374 -3.47 33.80 -58.86
CA ASP A 374 -3.79 33.47 -57.47
C ASP A 374 -3.95 34.73 -56.58
N VAL A 375 -3.87 35.93 -57.17
CA VAL A 375 -4.06 37.22 -56.47
C VAL A 375 -5.46 37.29 -55.86
N GLY A 376 -5.54 37.72 -54.60
CA GLY A 376 -6.75 37.77 -53.80
C GLY A 376 -6.73 36.81 -52.61
N THR A 377 -7.89 36.61 -51.98
CA THR A 377 -7.99 35.75 -50.79
C THR A 377 -8.17 34.29 -51.15
N PHE A 378 -7.61 33.42 -50.32
CA PHE A 378 -7.77 31.98 -50.46
C PHE A 378 -8.03 31.31 -49.11
N ARG A 379 -8.52 30.07 -49.18
CA ARG A 379 -8.77 29.20 -48.03
C ARG A 379 -8.14 27.83 -48.27
N VAL A 380 -7.53 27.26 -47.24
CA VAL A 380 -7.04 25.89 -47.22
C VAL A 380 -7.68 25.15 -46.04
N GLN A 381 -8.16 23.93 -46.29
CA GLN A 381 -8.52 23.01 -45.22
C GLN A 381 -7.35 22.05 -44.98
N VAL A 382 -6.89 21.97 -43.74
CA VAL A 382 -5.81 21.09 -43.31
C VAL A 382 -6.31 20.15 -42.23
N VAL A 383 -5.80 18.92 -42.22
CA VAL A 383 -6.01 17.94 -41.15
C VAL A 383 -4.68 17.62 -40.49
N ALA A 384 -4.71 17.51 -39.16
CA ALA A 384 -3.68 16.88 -38.34
C ALA A 384 -4.20 15.52 -37.87
N THR A 385 -3.37 14.49 -37.94
CA THR A 385 -3.68 13.14 -37.47
C THR A 385 -2.59 12.70 -36.51
N ASP A 386 -2.96 12.17 -35.34
CA ASP A 386 -2.03 11.64 -34.36
C ASP A 386 -1.48 10.26 -34.76
N GLY A 387 -0.60 9.71 -33.93
CA GLY A 387 0.02 8.39 -34.12
C GLY A 387 -0.95 7.21 -34.00
N GLN A 388 -2.15 7.43 -33.47
CA GLN A 388 -3.18 6.42 -33.22
C GLN A 388 -4.36 6.53 -34.21
N GLY A 389 -4.32 7.50 -35.11
CA GLY A 389 -5.26 7.69 -36.21
C GLY A 389 -6.46 8.59 -35.90
N LEU A 390 -6.53 9.25 -34.74
CA LEU A 390 -7.54 10.29 -34.54
C LEU A 390 -7.07 11.59 -35.20
N SER A 391 -8.02 12.41 -35.63
CA SER A 391 -7.72 13.58 -36.45
C SER A 391 -8.64 14.75 -36.17
N SER A 392 -8.12 15.95 -36.40
CA SER A 392 -8.86 17.21 -36.32
C SER A 392 -8.47 18.13 -37.48
N GLN A 393 -9.39 19.02 -37.87
CA GLN A 393 -9.22 19.92 -39.00
C GLN A 393 -9.13 21.36 -38.53
N ALA A 394 -8.40 22.18 -39.29
CA ALA A 394 -8.38 23.63 -39.15
C ALA A 394 -8.46 24.30 -40.52
N THR A 395 -8.91 25.56 -40.50
CA THR A 395 -8.93 26.42 -41.68
C THR A 395 -7.73 27.37 -41.67
N LEU A 396 -7.01 27.45 -42.79
CA LEU A 396 -6.04 28.51 -43.06
C LEU A 396 -6.65 29.53 -44.05
N PHE A 397 -6.55 30.81 -43.73
CA PHE A 397 -6.84 31.92 -44.64
C PHE A 397 -5.56 32.67 -45.01
N GLY A 398 -5.49 33.18 -46.23
CA GLY A 398 -4.43 34.08 -46.66
C GLY A 398 -4.88 34.97 -47.81
N GLU A 399 -4.05 35.96 -48.13
CA GLU A 399 -4.23 36.87 -49.25
C GLU A 399 -2.92 36.96 -50.03
N ILE A 400 -3.00 36.89 -51.35
CA ILE A 400 -1.87 37.10 -52.26
C ILE A 400 -2.02 38.47 -52.91
N HIS A 401 -0.97 39.27 -52.85
CA HIS A 401 -0.89 40.57 -53.52
C HIS A 401 -0.17 40.45 -54.88
N GLU A 402 -0.52 41.34 -55.81
CA GLU A 402 0.07 41.39 -57.15
C GLU A 402 1.58 41.73 -57.13
N GLY A 403 2.07 42.41 -56.09
CA GLY A 403 3.50 42.66 -55.88
C GLY A 403 3.82 43.23 -54.50
N CYS A 404 4.97 42.83 -53.96
CA CYS A 404 5.49 43.28 -52.67
C CYS A 404 6.62 44.28 -52.98
N ARG A 405 6.53 45.51 -52.45
CA ARG A 405 7.60 46.51 -52.55
C ARG A 405 8.09 46.88 -51.17
#